data_AF-I1P719-F1
#
_entry.id   AF-I1P719-F1
#
_cell.length_a   1.000
_cell.length_b   1.000
_cell.length_c   1.000
_cell.angle_alpha   90.00
_cell.angle_beta   90.00
_cell.angle_gamma   90.00
#
_symmetry.space_group_name_H-M   'P 1'
#
loop_
_entity.id
_entity.type
_entity.pdbx_description
1 polymer ?
#
loop_
_entity_poly.entity_id
_entity_poly.type
_entity_poly.pdbx_seq_one_letter_code
_entity_poly.pdbx_strand_id
1 'polypeptide(L)'
;MHAAGKAPKCKASFFLCSLLLYFLLPVLALYVVALAVSPFYSGSSCPEESLASGDVAHLAAAGDAGNRRNDSSPPSDDAAPTGLGHIVFGIAASSELWKSRREYIRTWWRPEQMRGFVWLDKPVYEFYSRNASTGLPGIKISGNTTKFPYTHGRGSRSALRITRIVSESFRLGLPGARWFVMGDDDTVFFPDNLVDVLSRYDHTQPYYIGNPSESHIQNLIFSYGMAFGGGGFAISRALAAQLAHMQDGCIDRYPALYGSDDRIHACMAELGVPLTRHLGFHQCDLWGDVLGLLGAHPVVPLVTLHHLDFLQPVFPTTRSRTAALRRLFEGPARLDSAGVAQQSVCYDGDKQWTVSVSWGFAVVVTRGVLSPREMEMPMRTFLNWYRRADYTAYAFNTRPVARQPCQTPQVYYMRQSRLDRRRNTTVTEYERRRVAPVKCGWRILDPAALLDRVIVLKKPDPNLWKRSPRRNCCRVMSSPKQGKDRKMTINVGVCRGGEFARIQVAREAS
;
A
#
# COMPACT_ATOMS: atom_id res chain seq x y z
N MET A 1 -24.80 83.72 20.67
CA MET A 1 -23.35 83.79 20.99
C MET A 1 -22.69 82.49 20.56
N HIS A 2 -21.49 82.59 19.99
CA HIS A 2 -20.71 81.57 19.28
C HIS A 2 -20.52 80.21 19.96
N ALA A 3 -20.36 79.16 19.13
CA ALA A 3 -19.22 78.24 19.25
C ALA A 3 -18.96 77.50 17.92
N ALA A 4 -17.71 77.58 17.44
CA ALA A 4 -17.16 76.86 16.30
C ALA A 4 -16.58 75.51 16.74
N GLY A 5 -16.76 74.45 15.95
CA GLY A 5 -16.16 73.13 16.15
C GLY A 5 -15.12 72.79 15.08
N LYS A 6 -13.88 72.55 15.50
CA LYS A 6 -12.69 72.18 14.68
C LYS A 6 -12.66 70.68 14.34
N ALA A 7 -12.10 70.35 13.17
CA ALA A 7 -11.81 69.00 12.67
C ALA A 7 -10.55 68.35 13.30
N PRO A 8 -10.46 67.01 13.40
CA PRO A 8 -9.27 66.31 13.88
C PRO A 8 -8.34 65.82 12.74
N LYS A 9 -7.02 65.93 12.97
CA LYS A 9 -5.92 65.60 12.05
C LYS A 9 -5.53 64.11 12.09
N CYS A 10 -5.18 63.59 10.91
CA CYS A 10 -4.77 62.23 10.58
C CYS A 10 -3.36 61.89 11.12
N LYS A 11 -3.25 60.91 12.03
CA LYS A 11 -1.96 60.35 12.53
C LYS A 11 -1.65 58.94 11.98
N ALA A 12 -2.59 58.28 11.31
CA ALA A 12 -2.41 56.90 10.82
C ALA A 12 -1.53 56.81 9.55
N SER A 13 -1.47 57.87 8.73
CA SER A 13 -0.75 57.87 7.45
C SER A 13 0.78 57.84 7.58
N PHE A 14 1.33 58.36 8.68
CA PHE A 14 2.78 58.49 8.87
C PHE A 14 3.44 57.16 9.25
N PHE A 15 2.73 56.32 10.02
CA PHE A 15 3.26 55.04 10.51
C PHE A 15 3.35 53.99 9.39
N LEU A 16 2.35 53.97 8.50
CA LEU A 16 2.33 53.09 7.32
C LEU A 16 3.42 53.46 6.30
N CYS A 17 3.68 54.76 6.09
CA CYS A 17 4.77 55.20 5.23
C CYS A 17 6.14 54.80 5.79
N SER A 18 6.37 54.95 7.10
CA SER A 18 7.64 54.53 7.72
C SER A 18 7.86 53.01 7.64
N LEU A 19 6.82 52.19 7.83
CA LEU A 19 6.97 50.73 7.71
C LEU A 19 7.36 50.31 6.27
N LEU A 20 6.76 50.95 5.27
CA LEU A 20 7.04 50.70 3.85
C LEU A 20 8.48 51.12 3.48
N LEU A 21 8.93 52.27 3.99
CA LEU A 21 10.24 52.84 3.65
C LEU A 21 11.40 52.14 4.37
N TYR A 22 11.22 51.76 5.64
CA TYR A 22 12.31 51.21 6.46
C TYR A 22 12.38 49.68 6.48
N PHE A 23 11.31 48.94 6.14
CA PHE A 23 11.34 47.47 6.16
C PHE A 23 11.18 46.82 4.79
N LEU A 24 10.33 47.33 3.91
CA LEU A 24 10.07 46.66 2.62
C LEU A 24 11.12 47.00 1.55
N LEU A 25 11.59 48.24 1.49
CA LEU A 25 12.62 48.65 0.53
C LEU A 25 13.98 47.94 0.71
N PRO A 26 14.53 47.77 1.94
CA PRO A 26 15.79 47.07 2.13
C PRO A 26 15.71 45.57 1.78
N VAL A 27 14.57 44.93 2.08
CA VAL A 27 14.33 43.51 1.75
C VAL A 27 14.23 43.33 0.23
N LEU A 28 13.56 44.25 -0.47
CA LEU A 28 13.49 44.23 -1.92
C LEU A 28 14.88 44.47 -2.55
N ALA A 29 15.67 45.40 -2.01
CA ALA A 29 17.04 45.66 -2.47
C ALA A 29 17.93 44.43 -2.29
N LEU A 30 17.88 43.76 -1.13
CA LEU A 30 18.61 42.51 -0.87
C LEU A 30 18.20 41.39 -1.83
N TYR A 31 16.90 41.28 -2.14
CA TYR A 31 16.39 40.28 -3.08
C TYR A 31 16.90 40.54 -4.51
N VAL A 32 16.93 41.79 -4.96
CA VAL A 32 17.47 42.18 -6.28
C VAL A 32 18.98 41.91 -6.35
N VAL A 33 19.73 42.21 -5.30
CA VAL A 33 21.17 41.87 -5.24
C VAL A 33 21.38 40.36 -5.28
N ALA A 34 20.60 39.57 -4.54
CA ALA A 34 20.71 38.11 -4.58
C ALA A 34 20.43 37.54 -5.98
N LEU A 35 19.44 38.09 -6.70
CA LEU A 35 19.16 37.69 -8.08
C LEU A 35 20.28 38.09 -9.04
N ALA A 36 20.85 39.29 -8.89
CA ALA A 36 21.95 39.79 -9.72
C ALA A 36 23.26 39.02 -9.49
N VAL A 37 23.46 38.47 -8.30
CA VAL A 37 24.66 37.69 -7.95
C VAL A 37 24.49 36.19 -8.24
N SER A 38 23.25 35.69 -8.38
CA SER A 38 22.98 34.26 -8.66
C SER A 38 23.65 33.69 -9.93
N PRO A 39 23.87 34.45 -11.03
CA PRO A 39 24.60 33.96 -12.20
C PRO A 39 26.09 33.74 -11.94
N PHE A 40 26.68 34.41 -10.93
CA PHE A 40 28.10 34.28 -10.59
C PHE A 40 28.40 33.06 -9.70
N TYR A 41 27.37 32.45 -9.09
CA TYR A 41 27.50 31.22 -8.29
C TYR A 41 27.12 29.94 -9.05
N SER A 42 26.61 30.07 -10.29
CA SER A 42 26.29 28.93 -11.16
C SER A 42 27.37 28.78 -12.24
N GLY A 43 28.63 28.64 -11.80
CA GLY A 43 29.79 28.48 -12.67
C GLY A 43 30.55 27.19 -12.34
N SER A 44 30.00 26.05 -12.72
CA SER A 44 30.77 24.82 -12.93
C SER A 44 30.34 24.19 -14.25
N SER A 45 31.16 24.49 -15.25
CA SER A 45 31.17 23.99 -16.62
C SER A 45 31.49 22.49 -16.69
N CYS A 46 30.63 21.72 -17.36
CA CYS A 46 31.01 20.43 -17.96
C CYS A 46 31.29 20.67 -19.45
N PRO A 47 32.37 20.13 -20.04
CA PRO A 47 32.62 20.27 -21.47
C PRO A 47 31.70 19.32 -22.27
N GLU A 48 31.08 19.85 -23.32
CA GLU A 48 30.49 19.08 -24.42
C GLU A 48 31.61 18.46 -25.27
N GLU A 49 31.67 17.13 -25.32
CA GLU A 49 32.34 16.42 -26.40
C GLU A 49 31.32 15.97 -27.44
N SER A 50 31.58 16.40 -28.67
CA SER A 50 30.87 16.12 -29.90
C SER A 50 30.78 14.62 -30.21
N LEU A 51 29.56 14.10 -30.39
CA LEU A 51 29.35 12.80 -31.03
C LEU A 51 29.65 12.90 -32.53
N ALA A 52 30.83 12.42 -32.92
CA ALA A 52 31.11 12.01 -34.28
C ALA A 52 30.49 10.63 -34.56
N SER A 53 29.86 10.53 -35.73
CA SER A 53 29.37 9.31 -36.36
C SER A 53 30.48 8.24 -36.45
N GLY A 54 30.16 7.01 -36.03
CA GLY A 54 31.07 5.87 -36.11
C GLY A 54 30.29 4.56 -36.24
N ASP A 55 30.63 3.82 -37.29
CA ASP A 55 29.96 2.65 -37.84
C ASP A 55 29.71 1.49 -36.86
N VAL A 56 28.56 0.83 -37.04
CA VAL A 56 28.24 -0.44 -36.38
C VAL A 56 28.95 -1.57 -37.14
N ALA A 57 30.11 -1.99 -36.65
CA ALA A 57 30.77 -3.20 -37.10
C ALA A 57 30.09 -4.44 -36.49
N HIS A 58 29.49 -5.25 -37.35
CA HIS A 58 29.09 -6.63 -37.06
C HIS A 58 30.33 -7.48 -36.74
N LEU A 59 30.43 -7.96 -35.51
CA LEU A 59 31.33 -9.07 -35.15
C LEU A 59 30.50 -10.35 -35.01
N ALA A 60 30.55 -11.17 -36.05
CA ALA A 60 30.15 -12.56 -36.02
C ALA A 60 31.25 -13.37 -35.30
N ALA A 61 30.89 -14.01 -34.18
CA ALA A 61 31.75 -15.01 -33.56
C ALA A 61 31.43 -16.39 -34.16
N ALA A 62 32.42 -16.91 -34.89
CA ALA A 62 32.44 -18.26 -35.41
C ALA A 62 32.44 -19.30 -34.27
N GLY A 63 31.81 -20.44 -34.54
CA GLY A 63 31.62 -21.52 -33.58
C GLY A 63 32.90 -22.24 -33.16
N ASP A 64 32.85 -22.75 -31.94
CA ASP A 64 33.69 -23.87 -31.51
C ASP A 64 32.77 -25.01 -31.08
N ALA A 65 32.82 -26.09 -31.84
CA ALA A 65 32.05 -27.31 -31.64
C ALA A 65 32.76 -28.20 -30.61
N GLY A 66 32.61 -27.85 -29.34
CA GLY A 66 33.07 -28.65 -28.20
C GLY A 66 31.95 -29.49 -27.59
N ASN A 67 31.96 -30.78 -27.92
CA ASN A 67 31.15 -31.90 -27.41
C ASN A 67 30.58 -31.72 -25.98
N ARG A 68 29.34 -31.21 -25.85
CA ARG A 68 28.61 -31.18 -24.56
C ARG A 68 27.81 -32.48 -24.40
N ARG A 69 28.30 -33.34 -23.50
CA ARG A 69 27.49 -34.37 -22.87
C ARG A 69 26.26 -33.70 -22.25
N ASN A 70 25.07 -34.19 -22.61
CA ASN A 70 23.82 -33.86 -21.94
C ASN A 70 23.87 -34.40 -20.50
N ASP A 71 24.45 -33.61 -19.61
CA ASP A 71 24.21 -33.76 -18.18
C ASP A 71 23.06 -32.84 -17.83
N SER A 72 21.84 -33.35 -17.95
CA SER A 72 20.63 -32.69 -17.47
C SER A 72 20.60 -32.77 -15.94
N SER A 73 21.52 -32.04 -15.30
CA SER A 73 21.38 -31.68 -13.90
C SER A 73 20.14 -30.78 -13.78
N PRO A 74 19.27 -31.00 -12.78
CA PRO A 74 18.18 -30.07 -12.51
C PRO A 74 18.78 -28.66 -12.33
N PRO A 75 18.07 -27.59 -12.73
CA PRO A 75 18.56 -26.24 -12.48
C PRO A 75 18.92 -26.16 -11.00
N SER A 76 20.09 -25.60 -10.68
CA SER A 76 20.48 -25.38 -9.30
C SER A 76 19.33 -24.71 -8.55
N ASP A 77 19.16 -25.03 -7.27
CA ASP A 77 18.10 -24.43 -6.45
C ASP A 77 18.09 -22.90 -6.50
N ASP A 78 19.20 -22.24 -6.89
CA ASP A 78 19.28 -20.79 -7.11
C ASP A 78 18.66 -20.30 -8.43
N ALA A 79 18.61 -21.15 -9.47
CA ALA A 79 18.04 -20.82 -10.79
C ALA A 79 16.51 -20.95 -10.86
N ALA A 80 15.88 -21.66 -9.91
CA ALA A 80 14.43 -21.81 -9.88
C ALA A 80 13.73 -20.45 -9.61
N PRO A 81 12.51 -20.19 -10.13
CA PRO A 81 11.77 -18.98 -9.80
C PRO A 81 11.47 -18.85 -8.30
N THR A 82 11.55 -17.63 -7.76
CA THR A 82 11.16 -17.36 -6.36
C THR A 82 9.70 -17.74 -6.13
N GLY A 83 9.41 -18.39 -5.00
CA GLY A 83 8.10 -18.94 -4.64
C GLY A 83 7.95 -19.00 -3.12
N LEU A 84 6.80 -19.45 -2.62
CA LEU A 84 6.52 -19.44 -1.16
C LEU A 84 7.52 -20.26 -0.34
N GLY A 85 8.01 -21.38 -0.87
CA GLY A 85 9.05 -22.21 -0.22
C GLY A 85 10.42 -21.53 -0.07
N HIS A 86 10.64 -20.40 -0.77
CA HIS A 86 11.85 -19.59 -0.67
C HIS A 86 11.71 -18.42 0.33
N ILE A 87 10.54 -18.19 0.92
CA ILE A 87 10.27 -17.05 1.81
C ILE A 87 10.11 -17.54 3.25
N VAL A 88 10.93 -17.01 4.17
CA VAL A 88 10.83 -17.26 5.61
C VAL A 88 10.08 -16.12 6.27
N PHE A 89 8.88 -16.41 6.79
CA PHE A 89 8.11 -15.43 7.55
C PHE A 89 8.53 -15.42 9.03
N GLY A 90 8.90 -14.26 9.55
CA GLY A 90 9.12 -13.99 10.97
C GLY A 90 8.01 -13.09 11.50
N ILE A 91 7.03 -13.68 12.17
CA ILE A 91 5.86 -12.95 12.67
C ILE A 91 6.11 -12.54 14.12
N ALA A 92 6.22 -11.24 14.39
CA ALA A 92 6.38 -10.71 15.72
C ALA A 92 5.05 -10.76 16.48
N ALA A 93 5.03 -11.46 17.61
CA ALA A 93 3.83 -11.58 18.43
C ALA A 93 4.12 -11.34 19.92
N SER A 94 3.07 -11.09 20.69
CA SER A 94 3.14 -11.09 22.15
C SER A 94 2.30 -12.23 22.72
N SER A 95 2.80 -12.88 23.78
CA SER A 95 2.07 -13.92 24.50
C SER A 95 0.75 -13.43 25.10
N GLU A 96 0.69 -12.14 25.45
CA GLU A 96 -0.50 -11.47 25.99
C GLU A 96 -1.61 -11.33 24.93
N LEU A 97 -1.26 -10.93 23.71
CA LEU A 97 -2.21 -10.71 22.62
C LEU A 97 -2.46 -11.96 21.76
N TRP A 98 -1.69 -13.02 21.99
CA TRP A 98 -1.70 -14.24 21.18
C TRP A 98 -3.10 -14.85 20.99
N LYS A 99 -3.90 -14.88 22.06
CA LYS A 99 -5.24 -15.51 22.04
C LYS A 99 -6.17 -14.87 21.00
N SER A 100 -6.11 -13.54 20.84
CA SER A 100 -6.95 -12.81 19.89
C SER A 100 -6.29 -12.70 18.51
N ARG A 101 -4.99 -12.36 18.45
CA ARG A 101 -4.32 -12.01 17.19
C ARG A 101 -3.92 -13.20 16.32
N ARG A 102 -3.72 -14.39 16.89
CA ARG A 102 -3.46 -15.61 16.10
C ARG A 102 -4.55 -15.91 15.06
N GLU A 103 -5.78 -15.47 15.32
CA GLU A 103 -6.89 -15.66 14.39
C GLU A 103 -6.74 -14.84 13.11
N TYR A 104 -6.00 -13.72 13.14
CA TYR A 104 -5.63 -12.98 11.93
C TYR A 104 -4.63 -13.78 11.10
N ILE A 105 -3.61 -14.37 11.73
CA ILE A 105 -2.60 -15.21 11.05
C ILE A 105 -3.27 -16.39 10.34
N ARG A 106 -4.24 -17.06 10.99
CA ARG A 106 -5.00 -18.17 10.38
C ARG A 106 -5.73 -17.81 9.08
N THR A 107 -6.00 -16.53 8.81
CA THR A 107 -6.75 -16.15 7.62
C THR A 107 -5.93 -16.21 6.33
N TRP A 108 -4.60 -16.09 6.43
CA TRP A 108 -3.73 -15.99 5.26
C TRP A 108 -2.60 -17.03 5.26
N TRP A 109 -2.25 -17.60 6.41
CA TRP A 109 -1.24 -18.64 6.50
C TRP A 109 -1.69 -19.93 5.80
N ARG A 110 -0.81 -20.51 4.99
CA ARG A 110 -1.05 -21.77 4.27
C ARG A 110 -0.08 -22.83 4.80
N PRO A 111 -0.53 -23.73 5.71
CA PRO A 111 0.28 -24.83 6.19
C PRO A 111 0.87 -25.63 5.02
N GLU A 112 2.06 -26.20 5.22
CA GLU A 112 2.80 -27.03 4.25
C GLU A 112 3.29 -26.31 2.98
N GLN A 113 2.68 -25.18 2.59
CA GLN A 113 3.11 -24.36 1.46
C GLN A 113 4.04 -23.21 1.85
N MET A 114 3.93 -22.76 3.10
CA MET A 114 4.68 -21.64 3.65
C MET A 114 5.58 -22.10 4.80
N ARG A 115 6.67 -21.36 5.02
CA ARG A 115 7.66 -21.62 6.07
C ARG A 115 7.94 -20.36 6.86
N GLY A 116 8.13 -20.50 8.16
CA GLY A 116 8.26 -19.36 9.04
C GLY A 116 7.81 -19.68 10.46
N PHE A 117 7.95 -18.68 11.32
CA PHE A 117 7.68 -18.82 12.74
C PHE A 117 7.00 -17.58 13.30
N VAL A 118 6.13 -17.81 14.28
CA VAL A 118 5.69 -16.79 15.22
C VAL A 118 6.73 -16.67 16.34
N TRP A 119 7.27 -15.47 16.53
CA TRP A 119 8.28 -15.15 17.53
C TRP A 119 7.64 -14.44 18.72
N LEU A 120 7.50 -15.18 19.83
CA LEU A 120 6.91 -14.70 21.07
C LEU A 120 7.98 -14.25 22.07
N ASP A 121 7.53 -13.46 23.06
CA ASP A 121 8.30 -13.09 24.24
C ASP A 121 8.33 -14.20 25.30
N LYS A 122 7.26 -15.00 25.40
CA LYS A 122 7.11 -16.10 26.36
C LYS A 122 6.35 -17.28 25.75
N PRO A 123 6.55 -18.51 26.25
CA PRO A 123 5.74 -19.66 25.87
C PRO A 123 4.24 -19.44 26.09
N VAL A 124 3.44 -19.97 25.18
CA VAL A 124 1.97 -20.03 25.23
C VAL A 124 1.51 -21.49 25.17
N TYR A 125 0.23 -21.77 25.40
CA TYR A 125 -0.28 -23.15 25.41
C TYR A 125 0.10 -23.94 24.14
N GLU A 126 -0.03 -23.34 22.95
CA GLU A 126 0.30 -23.99 21.67
C GLU A 126 1.80 -24.29 21.51
N PHE A 127 2.69 -23.63 22.25
CA PHE A 127 4.12 -23.91 22.22
C PHE A 127 4.44 -25.31 22.75
N TYR A 128 3.67 -25.78 23.74
CA TYR A 128 3.83 -27.11 24.34
C TYR A 128 2.95 -28.17 23.66
N SER A 129 2.00 -27.75 22.82
CA SER A 129 1.08 -28.65 22.15
C SER A 129 1.80 -29.41 21.02
N ARG A 130 1.82 -30.75 21.12
CA ARG A 130 2.35 -31.62 20.05
C ARG A 130 1.39 -31.78 18.87
N ASN A 131 0.22 -31.15 18.89
CA ASN A 131 -0.75 -31.25 17.82
C ASN A 131 -0.31 -30.42 16.60
N ALA A 132 0.04 -31.14 15.52
CA ALA A 132 0.52 -30.57 14.27
C ALA A 132 -0.53 -29.75 13.47
N SER A 133 -1.82 -29.84 13.82
CA SER A 133 -2.93 -29.29 13.01
C SER A 133 -3.52 -27.97 13.52
N THR A 134 -2.70 -27.06 14.07
CA THR A 134 -3.21 -25.75 14.53
C THR A 134 -3.56 -24.78 13.40
N GLY A 135 -3.14 -25.09 12.16
CA GLY A 135 -3.28 -24.19 11.00
C GLY A 135 -2.44 -22.91 11.12
N LEU A 136 -1.46 -22.90 12.02
CA LEU A 136 -0.60 -21.75 12.33
C LEU A 136 0.87 -22.06 11.99
N PRO A 137 1.73 -21.04 11.82
CA PRO A 137 3.17 -21.22 11.76
C PRO A 137 3.71 -21.83 13.06
N GLY A 138 4.89 -22.44 12.99
CA GLY A 138 5.59 -22.91 14.19
C GLY A 138 5.88 -21.75 15.15
N ILE A 139 6.01 -22.03 16.44
CA ILE A 139 6.28 -21.01 17.47
C ILE A 139 7.75 -21.08 17.88
N LYS A 140 8.39 -19.90 18.00
CA LYS A 140 9.72 -19.71 18.58
C LYS A 140 9.66 -18.67 19.70
N ILE A 141 10.53 -18.82 20.68
CA ILE A 141 10.75 -17.82 21.73
C ILE A 141 11.99 -17.02 21.35
N SER A 142 11.86 -15.70 21.38
CA SER A 142 12.94 -14.80 21.00
C SER A 142 14.11 -14.95 21.97
N GLY A 143 15.34 -14.80 21.48
CA GLY A 143 16.55 -14.89 22.29
C GLY A 143 16.61 -13.82 23.40
N ASN A 144 17.45 -14.08 24.41
CA ASN A 144 17.64 -13.15 25.53
C ASN A 144 18.25 -11.81 25.06
N THR A 145 17.64 -10.69 25.47
CA THR A 145 18.06 -9.32 25.15
C THR A 145 18.50 -8.51 26.38
N THR A 146 18.70 -9.12 27.54
CA THR A 146 19.09 -8.40 28.78
C THR A 146 20.40 -7.65 28.65
N LYS A 147 21.34 -8.15 27.83
CA LYS A 147 22.64 -7.51 27.59
C LYS A 147 22.54 -6.15 26.88
N PHE A 148 21.47 -5.91 26.12
CA PHE A 148 21.35 -4.69 25.31
C PHE A 148 20.81 -3.51 26.14
N PRO A 149 21.43 -2.33 26.05
CA PRO A 149 20.90 -1.12 26.65
C PRO A 149 19.61 -0.68 25.94
N TYR A 150 18.70 -0.07 26.71
CA TYR A 150 17.48 0.54 26.18
C TYR A 150 17.15 1.75 27.05
N THR A 151 17.29 2.94 26.48
CA THR A 151 17.22 4.21 27.21
C THR A 151 16.02 5.06 26.81
N HIS A 152 15.23 4.62 25.84
CA HIS A 152 14.07 5.37 25.36
C HIS A 152 12.93 5.36 26.38
N GLY A 153 12.58 6.53 26.93
CA GLY A 153 11.65 6.65 28.07
C GLY A 153 10.16 6.38 27.80
N ARG A 154 9.74 6.27 26.53
CA ARG A 154 8.32 6.06 26.14
C ARG A 154 8.02 4.75 25.42
N GLY A 155 9.03 3.93 25.11
CA GLY A 155 8.83 2.69 24.35
C GLY A 155 9.01 1.45 25.22
N SER A 156 8.86 0.27 24.61
CA SER A 156 8.98 -1.01 25.31
C SER A 156 10.32 -1.70 25.01
N ARG A 157 10.95 -2.28 26.05
CA ARG A 157 12.13 -3.15 25.88
C ARG A 157 11.85 -4.37 25.00
N SER A 158 10.59 -4.76 24.79
CA SER A 158 10.24 -5.83 23.84
C SER A 158 10.65 -5.49 22.40
N ALA A 159 10.85 -4.22 22.06
CA ALA A 159 11.36 -3.80 20.75
C ALA A 159 12.73 -4.42 20.43
N LEU A 160 13.59 -4.63 21.44
CA LEU A 160 14.91 -5.25 21.26
C LEU A 160 14.82 -6.66 20.68
N ARG A 161 13.89 -7.49 21.19
CA ARG A 161 13.71 -8.85 20.68
C ARG A 161 13.08 -8.87 19.29
N ILE A 162 12.13 -7.95 19.02
CA ILE A 162 11.46 -7.86 17.72
C ILE A 162 12.47 -7.46 16.64
N THR A 163 13.39 -6.54 16.96
CA THR A 163 14.51 -6.15 16.08
C THR A 163 15.30 -7.37 15.61
N ARG A 164 15.49 -8.39 16.46
CA ARG A 164 16.34 -9.54 16.16
C ARG A 164 15.67 -10.65 15.35
N ILE A 165 14.35 -10.58 15.10
CA ILE A 165 13.58 -11.66 14.46
C ILE A 165 14.15 -12.08 13.10
N VAL A 166 14.57 -11.12 12.26
CA VAL A 166 15.15 -11.45 10.94
C VAL A 166 16.45 -12.23 11.10
N SER A 167 17.37 -11.75 11.93
CA SER A 167 18.65 -12.41 12.17
C SER A 167 18.49 -13.75 12.89
N GLU A 168 17.57 -13.85 13.84
CA GLU A 168 17.25 -15.11 14.52
C GLU A 168 16.65 -16.12 13.53
N SER A 169 15.78 -15.68 12.61
CA SER A 169 15.25 -16.51 11.53
C SER A 169 16.32 -16.94 10.53
N PHE A 170 17.28 -16.06 10.20
CA PHE A 170 18.42 -16.37 9.34
C PHE A 170 19.32 -17.45 9.96
N ARG A 171 19.64 -17.33 11.25
CA ARG A 171 20.49 -18.27 11.99
C ARG A 171 19.89 -19.67 12.12
N LEU A 172 18.60 -19.87 11.84
CA LEU A 172 18.01 -21.20 11.75
C LEU A 172 18.55 -22.02 10.56
N GLY A 173 19.26 -21.40 9.61
CA GLY A 173 19.98 -22.11 8.55
C GLY A 173 19.08 -22.88 7.58
N LEU A 174 17.81 -22.46 7.45
CA LEU A 174 16.82 -23.18 6.67
C LEU A 174 17.21 -23.24 5.17
N PRO A 175 17.39 -24.44 4.59
CA PRO A 175 17.82 -24.61 3.19
C PRO A 175 16.91 -23.89 2.19
N GLY A 176 17.47 -23.36 1.11
CA GLY A 176 16.70 -22.69 0.05
C GLY A 176 15.97 -21.39 0.46
N ALA A 177 16.18 -20.83 1.66
CA ALA A 177 15.69 -19.48 1.98
C ALA A 177 16.19 -18.48 0.94
N ARG A 178 15.42 -17.47 0.56
CA ARG A 178 15.89 -16.37 -0.30
C ARG A 178 15.50 -15.03 0.26
N TRP A 179 14.37 -14.99 0.96
CA TRP A 179 13.79 -13.80 1.55
C TRP A 179 13.39 -14.07 2.99
N PHE A 180 13.63 -13.07 3.84
CA PHE A 180 13.23 -13.04 5.23
C PHE A 180 12.23 -11.91 5.40
N VAL A 181 10.98 -12.26 5.67
CA VAL A 181 9.85 -11.33 5.73
C VAL A 181 9.45 -11.14 7.17
N MET A 182 9.40 -9.90 7.63
CA MET A 182 8.94 -9.53 8.96
C MET A 182 7.54 -8.92 8.86
N GLY A 183 6.69 -9.22 9.85
CA GLY A 183 5.43 -8.51 10.09
C GLY A 183 4.92 -8.80 11.51
N ASP A 184 3.98 -7.99 11.99
CA ASP A 184 3.36 -8.17 13.31
C ASP A 184 2.21 -9.20 13.27
N ASP A 185 1.75 -9.64 14.44
CA ASP A 185 0.67 -10.63 14.61
C ASP A 185 -0.74 -10.15 14.20
N ASP A 186 -0.91 -8.85 13.96
CA ASP A 186 -2.07 -8.22 13.32
C ASP A 186 -1.78 -7.71 11.90
N THR A 187 -0.70 -8.19 11.28
CA THR A 187 -0.40 -8.00 9.86
C THR A 187 -0.96 -9.16 9.05
N VAL A 188 -1.67 -8.84 7.97
CA VAL A 188 -2.16 -9.85 7.02
C VAL A 188 -1.42 -9.72 5.70
N PHE A 189 -0.87 -10.84 5.21
CA PHE A 189 -0.11 -10.89 3.96
C PHE A 189 -0.97 -11.47 2.84
N PHE A 190 -0.77 -10.99 1.62
CA PHE A 190 -1.23 -11.62 0.38
C PHE A 190 -0.06 -12.40 -0.21
N PRO A 191 0.10 -13.71 0.09
CA PRO A 191 1.36 -14.41 -0.14
C PRO A 191 1.74 -14.51 -1.62
N ASP A 192 0.77 -14.72 -2.51
CA ASP A 192 1.03 -14.79 -3.95
C ASP A 192 1.49 -13.42 -4.50
N ASN A 193 0.87 -12.34 -4.03
CA ASN A 193 1.26 -10.98 -4.39
C ASN A 193 2.67 -10.64 -3.87
N LEU A 194 3.02 -11.09 -2.67
CA LEU A 194 4.37 -10.96 -2.12
C LEU A 194 5.41 -11.70 -3.00
N VAL A 195 5.11 -12.93 -3.44
CA VAL A 195 5.98 -13.68 -4.37
C VAL A 195 6.17 -12.92 -5.69
N ASP A 196 5.11 -12.35 -6.26
CA ASP A 196 5.20 -11.54 -7.49
C ASP A 196 6.06 -10.28 -7.34
N VAL A 197 6.13 -9.71 -6.14
CA VAL A 197 7.02 -8.58 -5.83
C VAL A 197 8.45 -9.05 -5.70
N LEU A 198 8.71 -10.06 -4.85
CA LEU A 198 10.06 -10.51 -4.53
C LEU A 198 10.76 -11.25 -5.68
N SER A 199 10.00 -11.87 -6.58
CA SER A 199 10.54 -12.56 -7.77
C SER A 199 11.23 -11.64 -8.77
N ARG A 200 11.09 -10.31 -8.64
CA ARG A 200 11.73 -9.31 -9.50
C ARG A 200 13.12 -8.89 -9.07
N TYR A 201 13.49 -9.22 -7.84
CA TYR A 201 14.74 -8.78 -7.24
C TYR A 201 15.69 -9.95 -7.09
N ASP A 202 16.96 -9.69 -7.34
CA ASP A 202 18.01 -10.67 -7.10
C ASP A 202 18.27 -10.80 -5.60
N HIS A 203 17.79 -11.88 -5.01
CA HIS A 203 17.95 -12.19 -3.58
C HIS A 203 19.41 -12.39 -3.12
N THR A 204 20.37 -12.49 -4.05
CA THR A 204 21.81 -12.54 -3.76
C THR A 204 22.42 -11.14 -3.60
N GLN A 205 21.66 -10.09 -3.89
CA GLN A 205 22.03 -8.69 -3.68
C GLN A 205 21.30 -8.12 -2.45
N PRO A 206 21.88 -7.11 -1.77
CA PRO A 206 21.31 -6.58 -0.54
C PRO A 206 20.08 -5.70 -0.80
N TYR A 207 18.89 -6.28 -0.60
CA TYR A 207 17.61 -5.56 -0.67
C TYR A 207 16.88 -5.52 0.67
N TYR A 208 16.39 -4.31 1.02
CA TYR A 208 15.43 -4.01 2.07
C TYR A 208 14.17 -3.41 1.43
N ILE A 209 13.08 -4.19 1.36
CA ILE A 209 11.88 -3.86 0.59
C ILE A 209 10.68 -3.69 1.54
N GLY A 210 9.97 -2.58 1.44
CA GLY A 210 8.78 -2.29 2.25
C GLY A 210 8.24 -0.91 1.95
N ASN A 211 7.52 -0.28 2.87
CA ASN A 211 7.00 1.07 2.67
C ASN A 211 7.00 1.88 3.97
N PRO A 212 7.16 3.22 3.92
CA PRO A 212 6.89 4.09 5.05
C PRO A 212 5.41 4.09 5.43
N SER A 213 5.09 4.73 6.55
CA SER A 213 3.72 4.87 7.05
C SER A 213 2.86 5.75 6.13
N GLU A 214 1.56 5.48 6.10
CA GLU A 214 0.54 6.36 5.53
C GLU A 214 0.45 7.73 6.25
N SER A 215 1.02 7.84 7.45
CA SER A 215 1.05 9.06 8.26
C SER A 215 2.32 9.88 8.01
N HIS A 216 2.14 11.10 7.48
CA HIS A 216 3.21 12.06 7.22
C HIS A 216 4.02 12.36 8.49
N ILE A 217 3.32 12.55 9.61
CA ILE A 217 3.94 12.89 10.89
C ILE A 217 4.75 11.71 11.44
N GLN A 218 4.26 10.46 11.30
CA GLN A 218 5.03 9.29 11.72
C GLN A 218 6.34 9.19 10.91
N ASN A 219 6.29 9.46 9.61
CA ASN A 219 7.49 9.45 8.76
C ASN A 219 8.48 10.59 9.09
N LEU A 220 7.99 11.75 9.56
CA LEU A 220 8.86 12.84 10.04
C LEU A 220 9.56 12.50 11.36
N ILE A 221 8.86 11.79 12.26
CA ILE A 221 9.39 11.39 13.57
C ILE A 221 10.40 10.26 13.42
N PHE A 222 10.10 9.28 12.57
CA PHE A 222 10.94 8.10 12.37
C PHE A 222 11.82 8.27 11.13
N SER A 223 11.33 7.93 9.94
CA SER A 223 12.05 8.17 8.69
C SER A 223 11.18 7.85 7.47
N TYR A 224 11.35 8.61 6.39
CA TYR A 224 10.86 8.24 5.05
C TYR A 224 11.71 7.13 4.39
N GLY A 225 12.86 6.81 4.95
CA GLY A 225 13.75 5.71 4.54
C GLY A 225 13.53 4.41 5.33
N MET A 226 12.57 4.37 6.26
CA MET A 226 12.25 3.18 7.06
C MET A 226 11.02 2.47 6.50
N ALA A 227 11.08 1.13 6.37
CA ALA A 227 9.87 0.33 6.28
C ALA A 227 9.32 0.12 7.68
N PHE A 228 8.04 0.42 7.87
CA PHE A 228 7.38 0.16 9.14
C PHE A 228 7.09 -1.33 9.27
N GLY A 229 7.44 -1.91 10.43
CA GLY A 229 7.43 -3.35 10.70
C GLY A 229 6.02 -3.92 10.70
N GLY A 230 5.04 -3.18 11.23
CA GLY A 230 3.63 -3.53 11.14
C GLY A 230 3.17 -3.65 9.69
N GLY A 231 3.54 -2.72 8.81
CA GLY A 231 3.27 -2.78 7.38
C GLY A 231 3.98 -3.95 6.69
N GLY A 232 4.94 -4.57 7.36
CA GLY A 232 5.74 -5.67 6.87
C GLY A 232 6.85 -5.20 5.95
N PHE A 233 7.94 -5.96 5.94
CA PHE A 233 9.06 -5.75 5.04
C PHE A 233 9.77 -7.06 4.71
N ALA A 234 10.52 -7.06 3.61
CA ALA A 234 11.32 -8.19 3.17
C ALA A 234 12.81 -7.81 3.12
N ILE A 235 13.65 -8.71 3.59
CA ILE A 235 15.11 -8.63 3.54
C ILE A 235 15.63 -9.82 2.72
N SER A 236 16.42 -9.52 1.69
CA SER A 236 17.11 -10.53 0.87
C SER A 236 18.04 -11.43 1.69
N ARG A 237 18.37 -12.62 1.20
CA ARG A 237 19.32 -13.53 1.87
C ARG A 237 20.68 -12.86 2.11
N ALA A 238 21.22 -12.16 1.11
CA ALA A 238 22.51 -11.50 1.22
C ALA A 238 22.51 -10.43 2.32
N LEU A 239 21.45 -9.62 2.39
CA LEU A 239 21.32 -8.61 3.45
C LEU A 239 21.06 -9.23 4.83
N ALA A 240 20.28 -10.31 4.90
CA ALA A 240 20.03 -11.00 6.17
C ALA A 240 21.33 -11.58 6.77
N ALA A 241 22.26 -12.06 5.93
CA ALA A 241 23.56 -12.53 6.37
C ALA A 241 24.41 -11.39 6.98
N GLN A 242 24.47 -10.25 6.29
CA GLN A 242 25.20 -9.07 6.77
C GLN A 242 24.57 -8.52 8.06
N LEU A 243 23.24 -8.39 8.09
CA LEU A 243 22.51 -7.97 9.28
C LEU A 243 22.79 -8.91 10.47
N ALA A 244 22.70 -10.23 10.27
CA ALA A 244 22.92 -11.19 11.35
C ALA A 244 24.33 -11.13 11.96
N HIS A 245 25.32 -10.70 11.18
CA HIS A 245 26.70 -10.49 11.63
C HIS A 245 26.85 -9.23 12.50
N MET A 246 26.21 -8.12 12.12
CA MET A 246 26.46 -6.81 12.75
C MET A 246 25.36 -6.32 13.71
N GLN A 247 24.17 -6.92 13.68
CA GLN A 247 22.97 -6.39 14.33
C GLN A 247 23.09 -6.22 15.84
N ASP A 248 23.72 -7.16 16.55
CA ASP A 248 23.87 -7.04 18.00
C ASP A 248 24.66 -5.76 18.37
N GLY A 249 25.74 -5.44 17.64
CA GLY A 249 26.49 -4.20 17.84
C GLY A 249 25.73 -2.94 17.40
N CYS A 250 24.91 -3.03 16.36
CA CYS A 250 24.00 -1.94 15.97
C CYS A 250 23.01 -1.62 17.10
N ILE A 251 22.39 -2.63 17.69
CA ILE A 251 21.45 -2.47 18.81
C ILE A 251 22.14 -1.77 19.99
N ASP A 252 23.39 -2.12 20.30
CA ASP A 252 24.18 -1.48 21.37
C ASP A 252 24.47 0.01 21.10
N ARG A 253 24.70 0.39 19.83
CA ARG A 253 24.95 1.79 19.43
C ARG A 253 23.69 2.66 19.43
N TYR A 254 22.51 2.05 19.29
CA TYR A 254 21.23 2.76 19.20
C TYR A 254 20.26 2.44 20.36
N PRO A 255 20.65 2.63 21.64
CA PRO A 255 19.79 2.31 22.79
C PRO A 255 18.60 3.27 22.92
N ALA A 256 18.72 4.47 22.35
CA ALA A 256 17.74 5.55 22.48
C ALA A 256 16.61 5.50 21.45
N LEU A 257 16.65 4.60 20.46
CA LEU A 257 15.59 4.49 19.44
C LEU A 257 14.30 3.91 20.04
N TYR A 258 13.15 4.27 19.47
CA TYR A 258 11.85 3.92 20.06
C TYR A 258 11.49 2.45 19.81
N GLY A 259 11.40 2.06 18.55
CA GLY A 259 10.83 0.78 18.13
C GLY A 259 11.86 -0.21 17.59
N SER A 260 11.36 -1.36 17.15
CA SER A 260 12.16 -2.33 16.39
C SER A 260 12.53 -1.82 15.02
N ASP A 261 11.59 -1.17 14.37
CA ASP A 261 11.69 -0.82 12.94
C ASP A 261 12.68 0.33 12.74
N ASP A 262 12.65 1.27 13.68
CA ASP A 262 13.62 2.37 13.81
C ASP A 262 15.05 1.82 13.95
N ARG A 263 15.22 0.77 14.77
CA ARG A 263 16.52 0.07 14.92
C ARG A 263 16.92 -0.72 13.68
N ILE A 264 15.99 -1.41 13.04
CA ILE A 264 16.25 -2.09 11.76
C ILE A 264 16.74 -1.06 10.74
N HIS A 265 16.04 0.07 10.59
CA HIS A 265 16.45 1.15 9.70
C HIS A 265 17.82 1.72 10.04
N ALA A 266 18.15 1.92 11.33
CA ALA A 266 19.48 2.33 11.74
C ALA A 266 20.56 1.32 11.33
N CYS A 267 20.31 0.02 11.49
CA CYS A 267 21.25 -1.01 11.01
C CYS A 267 21.35 -1.03 9.47
N MET A 268 20.25 -0.78 8.75
CA MET A 268 20.28 -0.64 7.29
C MET A 268 21.14 0.56 6.86
N ALA A 269 21.06 1.68 7.60
CA ALA A 269 21.87 2.86 7.35
C ALA A 269 23.36 2.60 7.57
N GLU A 270 23.74 1.86 8.62
CA GLU A 270 25.14 1.43 8.83
C GLU A 270 25.63 0.49 7.71
N LEU A 271 24.76 -0.38 7.21
CA LEU A 271 25.06 -1.27 6.09
C LEU A 271 25.04 -0.55 4.73
N GLY A 272 24.61 0.72 4.68
CA GLY A 272 24.52 1.50 3.45
C GLY A 272 23.41 1.01 2.49
N VAL A 273 22.39 0.32 2.99
CA VAL A 273 21.31 -0.26 2.16
C VAL A 273 20.03 0.57 2.30
N PRO A 274 19.58 1.28 1.25
CA PRO A 274 18.38 2.09 1.33
C PRO A 274 17.11 1.25 1.24
N LEU A 275 16.00 1.83 1.71
CA LEU A 275 14.67 1.26 1.50
C LEU A 275 14.30 1.27 0.01
N THR A 276 14.05 0.08 -0.52
CA THR A 276 13.34 -0.13 -1.78
C THR A 276 11.84 -0.03 -1.53
N ARG A 277 11.24 1.12 -1.87
CA ARG A 277 9.83 1.38 -1.59
C ARG A 277 8.92 0.56 -2.50
N HIS A 278 7.93 -0.11 -1.90
CA HIS A 278 6.86 -0.79 -2.61
C HIS A 278 5.50 -0.44 -2.02
N LEU A 279 4.67 0.28 -2.79
CA LEU A 279 3.41 0.90 -2.33
C LEU A 279 2.31 -0.09 -1.91
N GLY A 280 2.52 -1.40 -2.10
CA GLY A 280 1.59 -2.45 -1.66
C GLY A 280 1.76 -2.90 -0.22
N PHE A 281 2.81 -2.43 0.47
CA PHE A 281 2.96 -2.64 1.92
C PHE A 281 2.27 -1.50 2.67
N HIS A 282 1.35 -1.84 3.57
CA HIS A 282 0.54 -0.85 4.28
C HIS A 282 0.64 -1.02 5.79
N GLN A 283 1.26 -0.04 6.44
CA GLN A 283 1.26 0.13 7.89
C GLN A 283 -0.15 0.47 8.39
N CYS A 284 -0.98 1.11 7.55
CA CYS A 284 -2.32 1.55 7.90
C CYS A 284 -2.38 2.33 9.21
N ASP A 285 -1.47 3.30 9.43
CA ASP A 285 -1.53 4.24 10.56
C ASP A 285 -2.68 5.26 10.36
N LEU A 286 -3.88 4.71 10.27
CA LEU A 286 -5.16 5.31 9.93
C LEU A 286 -6.21 4.74 10.90
N TRP A 287 -7.30 5.47 11.10
CA TRP A 287 -8.42 5.03 11.92
C TRP A 287 -9.72 4.99 11.10
N GLY A 288 -10.55 3.99 11.34
CA GLY A 288 -11.89 3.93 10.78
C GLY A 288 -11.99 3.20 9.43
N ASP A 289 -12.72 3.78 8.48
CA ASP A 289 -13.14 3.10 7.24
C ASP A 289 -12.06 3.18 6.14
N VAL A 290 -11.48 2.03 5.78
CA VAL A 290 -10.45 1.89 4.74
C VAL A 290 -10.97 1.99 3.31
N LEU A 291 -12.27 2.30 3.10
CA LEU A 291 -12.87 2.45 1.78
C LEU A 291 -12.05 3.35 0.84
N GLY A 292 -11.56 4.48 1.33
CA GLY A 292 -10.73 5.38 0.54
C GLY A 292 -9.41 4.75 0.09
N LEU A 293 -8.70 4.13 1.03
CA LEU A 293 -7.38 3.53 0.80
C LEU A 293 -7.47 2.35 -0.18
N LEU A 294 -8.36 1.39 0.10
CA LEU A 294 -8.54 0.20 -0.74
C LEU A 294 -9.37 0.45 -1.99
N GLY A 295 -10.28 1.43 -1.96
CA GLY A 295 -11.15 1.79 -3.09
C GLY A 295 -10.40 2.48 -4.23
N ALA A 296 -9.29 3.14 -3.91
CA ALA A 296 -8.38 3.81 -4.84
C ALA A 296 -6.93 3.34 -4.63
N HIS A 297 -6.76 2.03 -4.37
CA HIS A 297 -5.44 1.44 -4.15
C HIS A 297 -4.49 1.74 -5.33
N PRO A 298 -3.20 2.05 -5.09
CA PRO A 298 -2.23 2.28 -6.15
C PRO A 298 -2.13 1.11 -7.14
N VAL A 299 -1.62 1.38 -8.35
CA VAL A 299 -1.50 0.37 -9.43
C VAL A 299 -0.29 -0.54 -9.19
N VAL A 300 -0.34 -1.28 -8.10
CA VAL A 300 0.66 -2.26 -7.62
C VAL A 300 -0.08 -3.40 -6.93
N PRO A 301 0.49 -4.61 -6.77
CA PRO A 301 -0.14 -5.65 -5.96
C PRO A 301 -0.35 -5.18 -4.52
N LEU A 302 -1.52 -5.45 -3.93
CA LEU A 302 -1.74 -5.30 -2.49
C LEU A 302 -0.97 -6.42 -1.77
N VAL A 303 0.01 -6.09 -0.94
CA VAL A 303 0.92 -7.06 -0.31
C VAL A 303 0.57 -7.30 1.15
N THR A 304 0.31 -6.23 1.91
CA THR A 304 -0.04 -6.33 3.33
C THR A 304 -1.13 -5.34 3.73
N LEU A 305 -1.82 -5.65 4.82
CA LEU A 305 -2.59 -4.68 5.60
C LEU A 305 -2.24 -4.83 7.07
N HIS A 306 -2.01 -3.71 7.74
CA HIS A 306 -1.72 -3.67 9.17
C HIS A 306 -2.73 -2.84 9.97
N HIS A 307 -2.49 -2.87 11.27
CA HIS A 307 -3.20 -2.29 12.39
C HIS A 307 -4.71 -2.49 12.38
N LEU A 308 -5.11 -3.71 12.01
CA LEU A 308 -6.51 -4.12 11.86
C LEU A 308 -7.39 -3.75 13.06
N ASP A 309 -6.84 -3.75 14.27
CA ASP A 309 -7.56 -3.42 15.50
C ASP A 309 -8.09 -1.97 15.55
N PHE A 310 -7.46 -1.03 14.84
CA PHE A 310 -7.90 0.37 14.73
C PHE A 310 -8.77 0.68 13.52
N LEU A 311 -8.81 -0.25 12.57
CA LEU A 311 -9.60 -0.15 11.36
C LEU A 311 -11.01 -0.72 11.59
N GLN A 312 -12.00 -0.21 10.86
CA GLN A 312 -13.27 -0.92 10.70
C GLN A 312 -13.04 -2.20 9.88
N PRO A 313 -13.87 -3.25 10.05
CA PRO A 313 -13.79 -4.43 9.20
C PRO A 313 -13.86 -4.05 7.71
N VAL A 314 -12.98 -4.64 6.88
CA VAL A 314 -12.95 -4.41 5.42
C VAL A 314 -14.32 -4.63 4.76
N PHE A 315 -15.17 -5.46 5.35
CA PHE A 315 -16.57 -5.57 5.00
C PHE A 315 -17.45 -5.17 6.20
N PRO A 316 -17.99 -3.94 6.26
CA PRO A 316 -18.71 -3.43 7.42
C PRO A 316 -19.94 -4.24 7.85
N THR A 317 -20.50 -5.06 6.96
CA THR A 317 -21.67 -5.93 7.24
C THR A 317 -21.32 -7.28 7.87
N THR A 318 -20.03 -7.54 8.13
CA THR A 318 -19.58 -8.78 8.79
C THR A 318 -19.58 -8.66 10.30
N ARG A 319 -19.65 -9.81 10.99
CA ARG A 319 -19.75 -9.86 12.45
C ARG A 319 -18.45 -9.49 13.18
N SER A 320 -17.29 -9.62 12.53
CA SER A 320 -15.98 -9.32 13.12
C SER A 320 -14.93 -9.06 12.04
N ARG A 321 -13.80 -8.45 12.43
CA ARG A 321 -12.64 -8.21 11.55
C ARG A 321 -12.11 -9.50 10.94
N THR A 322 -11.94 -10.54 11.75
CA THR A 322 -11.50 -11.86 11.29
C THR A 322 -12.49 -12.48 10.30
N ALA A 323 -13.81 -12.33 10.51
CA ALA A 323 -14.80 -12.83 9.55
C ALA A 323 -14.73 -12.05 8.21
N ALA A 324 -14.45 -10.75 8.25
CA ALA A 324 -14.22 -9.94 7.06
C ALA A 324 -12.98 -10.42 6.28
N LEU A 325 -11.89 -10.69 7.00
CA LEU A 325 -10.64 -11.18 6.41
C LEU A 325 -10.81 -12.58 5.82
N ARG A 326 -11.50 -13.50 6.51
CA ARG A 326 -11.84 -14.82 5.94
C ARG A 326 -12.61 -14.69 4.64
N ARG A 327 -13.62 -13.81 4.56
CA ARG A 327 -14.34 -13.53 3.31
C ARG A 327 -13.41 -13.02 2.20
N LEU A 328 -12.43 -12.18 2.53
CA LEU A 328 -11.46 -11.65 1.57
C LEU A 328 -10.52 -12.74 1.04
N PHE A 329 -9.93 -13.53 1.95
CA PHE A 329 -8.94 -14.54 1.62
C PHE A 329 -9.55 -15.80 1.00
N GLU A 330 -10.67 -16.28 1.52
CA GLU A 330 -11.42 -17.41 0.97
C GLU A 330 -12.30 -17.03 -0.24
N GLY A 331 -12.28 -15.78 -0.66
CA GLY A 331 -13.04 -15.30 -1.80
C GLY A 331 -12.12 -14.78 -2.89
N PRO A 332 -12.09 -13.46 -3.11
CA PRO A 332 -11.36 -12.84 -4.21
C PRO A 332 -9.86 -13.12 -4.17
N ALA A 333 -9.21 -13.16 -3.00
CA ALA A 333 -7.77 -13.41 -2.94
C ALA A 333 -7.40 -14.84 -3.39
N ARG A 334 -8.23 -15.84 -3.07
CA ARG A 334 -8.06 -17.22 -3.58
C ARG A 334 -8.35 -17.33 -5.08
N LEU A 335 -9.27 -16.52 -5.59
CA LEU A 335 -9.69 -16.58 -7.00
C LEU A 335 -8.71 -15.87 -7.94
N ASP A 336 -8.19 -14.71 -7.53
CA ASP A 336 -7.27 -13.87 -8.31
C ASP A 336 -6.64 -12.79 -7.40
N SER A 337 -5.69 -13.19 -6.55
CA SER A 337 -4.98 -12.32 -5.59
C SER A 337 -4.41 -11.05 -6.24
N ALA A 338 -3.90 -11.18 -7.47
CA ALA A 338 -3.31 -10.08 -8.23
C ALA A 338 -4.31 -8.94 -8.50
N GLY A 339 -5.61 -9.25 -8.62
CA GLY A 339 -6.67 -8.27 -8.87
C GLY A 339 -7.24 -7.60 -7.62
N VAL A 340 -6.92 -8.08 -6.41
CA VAL A 340 -7.54 -7.57 -5.18
C VAL A 340 -7.24 -6.09 -4.98
N ALA A 341 -8.29 -5.34 -4.63
CA ALA A 341 -8.31 -3.89 -4.42
C ALA A 341 -7.99 -3.05 -5.66
N GLN A 342 -7.70 -3.66 -6.81
CA GLN A 342 -7.35 -2.91 -8.01
C GLN A 342 -8.51 -2.09 -8.54
N GLN A 343 -8.27 -0.80 -8.68
CA GLN A 343 -9.26 0.16 -9.13
C GLN A 343 -9.43 0.10 -10.66
N SER A 344 -10.68 0.11 -11.13
CA SER A 344 -11.06 0.33 -12.52
C SER A 344 -12.24 1.32 -12.56
N VAL A 345 -12.18 2.31 -13.45
CA VAL A 345 -13.20 3.38 -13.53
C VAL A 345 -13.94 3.27 -14.86
N CYS A 346 -15.26 3.31 -14.81
CA CYS A 346 -16.12 3.44 -15.99
C CYS A 346 -17.36 4.27 -15.72
N TYR A 347 -18.18 4.47 -16.75
CA TYR A 347 -19.31 5.37 -16.73
C TYR A 347 -20.58 4.66 -17.20
N ASP A 348 -21.68 4.92 -16.52
CA ASP A 348 -23.01 4.66 -17.05
C ASP A 348 -23.49 5.94 -17.74
N GLY A 349 -23.39 5.99 -19.07
CA GLY A 349 -23.71 7.18 -19.86
C GLY A 349 -25.16 7.61 -19.72
N ASP A 350 -26.09 6.65 -19.84
CA ASP A 350 -27.53 6.88 -19.79
C ASP A 350 -28.00 7.43 -18.44
N LYS A 351 -27.36 7.00 -17.34
CA LYS A 351 -27.69 7.46 -15.99
C LYS A 351 -26.80 8.62 -15.53
N GLN A 352 -25.80 9.00 -16.32
CA GLN A 352 -24.78 9.98 -15.96
C GLN A 352 -24.12 9.66 -14.61
N TRP A 353 -23.72 8.40 -14.42
CA TRP A 353 -23.04 7.95 -13.20
C TRP A 353 -21.57 7.60 -13.46
N THR A 354 -20.73 7.91 -12.49
CA THR A 354 -19.36 7.39 -12.41
C THR A 354 -19.35 6.14 -11.56
N VAL A 355 -18.71 5.09 -12.07
CA VAL A 355 -18.55 3.80 -11.40
C VAL A 355 -17.07 3.53 -11.18
N SER A 356 -16.67 3.30 -9.94
CA SER A 356 -15.33 2.86 -9.57
C SER A 356 -15.41 1.48 -8.93
N VAL A 357 -14.77 0.50 -9.56
CA VAL A 357 -14.67 -0.87 -9.07
C VAL A 357 -13.31 -1.05 -8.42
N SER A 358 -13.27 -1.33 -7.13
CA SER A 358 -12.12 -1.91 -6.44
C SER A 358 -12.36 -3.42 -6.32
N TRP A 359 -11.74 -4.19 -7.21
CA TRP A 359 -12.12 -5.59 -7.41
C TRP A 359 -11.87 -6.43 -6.14
N GLY A 360 -12.82 -7.30 -5.80
CA GLY A 360 -12.80 -8.08 -4.56
C GLY A 360 -13.11 -7.31 -3.27
N PHE A 361 -13.27 -5.98 -3.32
CA PHE A 361 -13.51 -5.15 -2.13
C PHE A 361 -14.83 -4.38 -2.20
N ALA A 362 -14.91 -3.34 -3.04
CA ALA A 362 -16.08 -2.47 -3.11
C ALA A 362 -16.30 -1.86 -4.51
N VAL A 363 -17.55 -1.51 -4.80
CA VAL A 363 -17.93 -0.68 -5.95
C VAL A 363 -18.52 0.61 -5.42
N VAL A 364 -18.05 1.74 -5.95
CA VAL A 364 -18.54 3.08 -5.65
C VAL A 364 -19.27 3.61 -6.87
N VAL A 365 -20.52 4.04 -6.69
CA VAL A 365 -21.33 4.67 -7.75
C VAL A 365 -21.71 6.08 -7.30
N THR A 366 -21.33 7.07 -8.10
CA THR A 366 -21.56 8.49 -7.81
C THR A 366 -22.31 9.16 -8.95
N ARG A 367 -23.23 10.06 -8.63
CA ARG A 367 -23.91 10.89 -9.64
C ARG A 367 -22.92 11.84 -10.32
N GLY A 368 -23.14 12.07 -11.61
CA GLY A 368 -22.29 12.92 -12.42
C GLY A 368 -21.04 12.21 -12.90
N VAL A 369 -20.26 12.93 -13.70
CA VAL A 369 -19.04 12.44 -14.34
C VAL A 369 -17.83 12.97 -13.56
N LEU A 370 -17.12 12.07 -12.88
CA LEU A 370 -15.84 12.34 -12.23
C LEU A 370 -14.71 11.78 -13.10
N SER A 371 -13.65 12.56 -13.27
CA SER A 371 -12.49 12.12 -14.07
C SER A 371 -11.74 10.96 -13.39
N PRO A 372 -11.04 10.10 -14.14
CA PRO A 372 -10.19 9.06 -13.53
C PRO A 372 -9.11 9.64 -12.62
N ARG A 373 -8.60 10.85 -12.93
CA ARG A 373 -7.66 11.63 -12.10
C ARG A 373 -8.27 12.00 -10.75
N GLU A 374 -9.56 12.29 -10.70
CA GLU A 374 -10.24 12.53 -9.43
C GLU A 374 -10.53 11.22 -8.68
N MET A 375 -10.92 10.18 -9.41
CA MET A 375 -11.27 8.88 -8.81
C MET A 375 -10.07 8.14 -8.22
N GLU A 376 -8.87 8.35 -8.75
CA GLU A 376 -7.64 7.73 -8.22
C GLU A 376 -7.11 8.39 -6.95
N MET A 377 -7.65 9.55 -6.56
CA MET A 377 -7.39 10.13 -5.24
C MET A 377 -8.30 9.45 -4.19
N PRO A 378 -7.72 8.81 -3.16
CA PRO A 378 -8.48 8.23 -2.05
C PRO A 378 -9.45 9.21 -1.41
N MET A 379 -10.69 8.77 -1.19
CA MET A 379 -11.67 9.51 -0.40
C MET A 379 -11.25 9.49 1.07
N ARG A 380 -11.32 10.62 1.78
CA ARG A 380 -11.07 10.69 3.23
C ARG A 380 -12.21 10.04 4.04
N THR A 381 -12.28 8.71 4.01
CA THR A 381 -13.21 7.88 4.81
C THR A 381 -12.60 7.44 6.14
N PHE A 382 -11.31 7.72 6.32
CA PHE A 382 -10.50 7.41 7.50
C PHE A 382 -9.98 8.70 8.14
N LEU A 383 -9.55 8.58 9.39
CA LEU A 383 -8.81 9.61 10.12
C LEU A 383 -7.31 9.26 10.12
N ASN A 384 -6.45 10.25 10.31
CA ASN A 384 -5.02 10.01 10.50
C ASN A 384 -4.72 9.32 11.84
N TRP A 385 -3.46 8.93 12.05
CA TRP A 385 -2.99 8.28 13.28
C TRP A 385 -3.36 9.01 14.58
N TYR A 386 -3.41 10.34 14.55
CA TYR A 386 -3.78 11.20 15.68
C TYR A 386 -5.29 11.45 15.78
N ARG A 387 -6.10 10.64 15.07
CA ARG A 387 -7.56 10.67 15.04
C ARG A 387 -8.14 12.01 14.58
N ARG A 388 -7.48 12.68 13.64
CA ARG A 388 -7.95 13.91 13.01
C ARG A 388 -8.27 13.71 11.53
N ALA A 389 -9.28 14.43 11.04
CA ALA A 389 -9.69 14.44 9.64
C ALA A 389 -8.87 15.45 8.79
N ASP A 390 -7.57 15.57 9.09
CA ASP A 390 -6.68 16.53 8.46
C ASP A 390 -6.00 15.92 7.23
N TYR A 391 -6.11 16.59 6.08
CA TYR A 391 -5.58 16.08 4.82
C TYR A 391 -4.07 16.29 4.68
N THR A 392 -3.46 17.23 5.41
CA THR A 392 -2.01 17.48 5.35
C THR A 392 -1.19 16.47 6.15
N ALA A 393 -1.86 15.61 6.91
CA ALA A 393 -1.22 14.61 7.76
C ALA A 393 -0.96 13.26 7.07
N TYR A 394 -1.41 13.08 5.83
CA TYR A 394 -1.20 11.85 5.07
C TYR A 394 0.04 11.95 4.18
N ALA A 395 0.74 10.84 4.00
CA ALA A 395 1.89 10.75 3.08
C ALA A 395 1.47 10.62 1.59
N PHE A 396 0.20 10.88 1.28
CA PHE A 396 -0.39 10.81 -0.06
C PHE A 396 -1.58 11.76 -0.19
N ASN A 397 -1.92 12.11 -1.43
CA ASN A 397 -3.03 13.00 -1.71
C ASN A 397 -4.36 12.32 -1.41
N THR A 398 -5.30 13.07 -0.84
CA THR A 398 -6.65 12.60 -0.57
C THR A 398 -7.68 13.62 -1.04
N ARG A 399 -8.93 13.18 -1.22
CA ARG A 399 -10.06 14.06 -1.57
C ARG A 399 -11.18 13.96 -0.53
N PRO A 400 -12.02 15.00 -0.37
CA PRO A 400 -13.27 14.88 0.39
C PRO A 400 -14.13 13.72 -0.13
N VAL A 401 -14.91 13.09 0.76
CA VAL A 401 -15.85 12.02 0.36
C VAL A 401 -16.80 12.49 -0.74
N ALA A 402 -17.29 13.72 -0.64
CA ALA A 402 -18.04 14.41 -1.68
C ALA A 402 -17.74 15.91 -1.62
N ARG A 403 -17.67 16.57 -2.79
CA ARG A 403 -17.53 18.03 -2.86
C ARG A 403 -18.86 18.75 -2.60
N GLN A 404 -19.98 18.08 -2.89
CA GLN A 404 -21.33 18.57 -2.65
C GLN A 404 -22.28 17.40 -2.33
N PRO A 405 -23.44 17.65 -1.69
CA PRO A 405 -24.37 16.60 -1.26
C PRO A 405 -24.79 15.63 -2.37
N CYS A 406 -25.03 16.13 -3.59
CA CYS A 406 -25.43 15.31 -4.74
C CYS A 406 -24.36 14.32 -5.22
N GLN A 407 -23.09 14.58 -4.92
CA GLN A 407 -21.97 13.68 -5.26
C GLN A 407 -21.65 12.69 -4.14
N THR A 408 -22.49 12.60 -3.10
CA THR A 408 -22.33 11.58 -2.07
C THR A 408 -22.36 10.19 -2.71
N PRO A 409 -21.29 9.40 -2.58
CA PRO A 409 -21.19 8.09 -3.22
C PRO A 409 -22.15 7.08 -2.60
N GLN A 410 -22.74 6.22 -3.42
CA GLN A 410 -23.35 4.97 -2.99
C GLN A 410 -22.30 3.86 -3.03
N VAL A 411 -22.15 3.13 -1.92
CA VAL A 411 -21.09 2.12 -1.76
C VAL A 411 -21.70 0.72 -1.70
N TYR A 412 -21.13 -0.19 -2.49
CA TYR A 412 -21.54 -1.58 -2.58
C TYR A 412 -20.34 -2.46 -2.18
N TYR A 413 -20.42 -3.14 -1.05
CA TYR A 413 -19.32 -4.00 -0.58
C TYR A 413 -19.49 -5.41 -1.11
N MET A 414 -18.38 -6.10 -1.37
CA MET A 414 -18.40 -7.47 -1.84
C MET A 414 -19.11 -8.38 -0.83
N ARG A 415 -20.15 -9.06 -1.29
CA ARG A 415 -20.95 -10.02 -0.53
C ARG A 415 -20.42 -11.43 -0.73
N GLN A 416 -20.17 -11.80 -1.99
CA GLN A 416 -19.70 -13.14 -2.35
C GLN A 416 -18.90 -13.13 -3.66
N SER A 417 -18.11 -14.19 -3.86
CA SER A 417 -17.31 -14.39 -5.06
C SER A 417 -17.31 -15.87 -5.45
N ARG A 418 -17.29 -16.15 -6.75
CA ARG A 418 -17.19 -17.52 -7.28
C ARG A 418 -16.49 -17.53 -8.63
N LEU A 419 -15.94 -18.69 -9.01
CA LEU A 419 -15.46 -18.94 -10.36
C LEU A 419 -16.57 -19.59 -11.19
N ASP A 420 -16.99 -18.95 -12.28
CA ASP A 420 -17.71 -19.63 -13.35
C ASP A 420 -16.70 -20.45 -14.15
N ARG A 421 -16.65 -21.76 -13.87
CA ARG A 421 -15.70 -22.70 -14.50
C ARG A 421 -15.90 -22.83 -16.00
N ARG A 422 -17.13 -22.70 -16.51
CA ARG A 422 -17.41 -22.84 -17.95
C ARG A 422 -16.79 -21.70 -18.75
N ARG A 423 -16.75 -20.50 -18.16
CA ARG A 423 -16.24 -19.28 -18.82
C ARG A 423 -14.85 -18.87 -18.33
N ASN A 424 -14.26 -19.64 -17.41
CA ASN A 424 -13.08 -19.28 -16.64
C ASN A 424 -13.11 -17.80 -16.18
N THR A 425 -14.22 -17.41 -15.57
CA THR A 425 -14.49 -16.01 -15.23
C THR A 425 -14.93 -15.92 -13.78
N THR A 426 -14.27 -15.07 -13.00
CA THR A 426 -14.72 -14.72 -11.65
C THR A 426 -16.00 -13.90 -11.74
N VAL A 427 -16.93 -14.20 -10.84
CA VAL A 427 -18.18 -13.47 -10.65
C VAL A 427 -18.19 -13.00 -9.20
N THR A 428 -18.06 -11.69 -9.00
CA THR A 428 -18.17 -11.05 -7.69
C THR A 428 -19.48 -10.28 -7.60
N GLU A 429 -20.22 -10.48 -6.51
CA GLU A 429 -21.48 -9.79 -6.23
C GLU A 429 -21.28 -8.81 -5.07
N TYR A 430 -21.72 -7.58 -5.26
CA TYR A 430 -21.60 -6.48 -4.32
C TYR A 430 -22.98 -6.00 -3.90
N GLU A 431 -23.16 -5.77 -2.61
CA GLU A 431 -24.44 -5.36 -2.02
C GLU A 431 -24.33 -3.96 -1.41
N ARG A 432 -25.38 -3.16 -1.61
CA ARG A 432 -25.41 -1.77 -1.15
C ARG A 432 -25.33 -1.66 0.36
N ARG A 433 -24.40 -0.84 0.85
CA ARG A 433 -24.43 -0.32 2.23
C ARG A 433 -25.54 0.72 2.32
N ARG A 434 -26.57 0.43 3.12
CA ARG A 434 -27.68 1.37 3.35
C ARG A 434 -27.22 2.46 4.31
N VAL A 435 -27.33 3.71 3.87
CA VAL A 435 -27.06 4.92 4.66
C VAL A 435 -28.26 5.85 4.56
N ALA A 436 -28.34 6.83 5.46
CA ALA A 436 -29.40 7.84 5.41
C ALA A 436 -29.37 8.58 4.06
N PRO A 437 -30.53 8.82 3.42
CA PRO A 437 -30.59 9.55 2.17
C PRO A 437 -30.05 10.96 2.34
N VAL A 438 -29.19 11.39 1.41
CA VAL A 438 -28.72 12.77 1.33
C VAL A 438 -29.60 13.52 0.33
N LYS A 439 -30.16 14.66 0.77
CA LYS A 439 -30.97 15.51 -0.12
C LYS A 439 -30.10 16.01 -1.27
N CYS A 440 -30.60 15.88 -2.48
CA CYS A 440 -29.92 16.28 -3.70
C CYS A 440 -30.90 16.95 -4.66
N GLY A 441 -30.53 18.12 -5.19
CA GLY A 441 -31.33 18.89 -6.16
C GLY A 441 -31.00 18.62 -7.62
N TRP A 442 -30.03 17.75 -7.93
CA TRP A 442 -29.73 17.38 -9.31
C TRP A 442 -30.85 16.54 -9.92
N ARG A 443 -31.12 16.74 -11.21
CA ARG A 443 -32.04 15.91 -12.00
C ARG A 443 -31.45 14.53 -12.38
N ILE A 444 -30.27 14.21 -11.87
CA ILE A 444 -29.61 12.90 -12.04
C ILE A 444 -30.18 11.93 -10.99
N LEU A 445 -30.72 10.81 -11.45
CA LEU A 445 -31.32 9.78 -10.59
C LEU A 445 -30.32 9.26 -9.55
N ASP A 446 -30.81 8.98 -8.34
CA ASP A 446 -30.00 8.34 -7.30
C ASP A 446 -29.64 6.91 -7.69
N PRO A 447 -28.35 6.51 -7.63
CA PRO A 447 -28.03 5.09 -7.65
C PRO A 447 -28.83 4.31 -6.59
N ALA A 448 -29.07 4.87 -5.40
CA ALA A 448 -29.88 4.22 -4.37
C ALA A 448 -31.36 4.00 -4.80
N ALA A 449 -31.87 4.78 -5.74
CA ALA A 449 -33.25 4.65 -6.23
C ALA A 449 -33.42 3.50 -7.22
N LEU A 450 -32.37 3.00 -7.86
CA LEU A 450 -32.46 1.97 -8.91
C LEU A 450 -31.53 0.76 -8.72
N LEU A 451 -30.48 0.87 -7.91
CA LEU A 451 -29.41 -0.10 -7.83
C LEU A 451 -29.22 -0.62 -6.40
N ASP A 452 -29.45 -1.92 -6.23
CA ASP A 452 -29.24 -2.61 -4.95
C ASP A 452 -28.03 -3.55 -5.00
N ARG A 453 -27.68 -4.07 -6.20
CA ARG A 453 -26.59 -5.03 -6.38
C ARG A 453 -25.75 -4.76 -7.62
N VAL A 454 -24.44 -4.95 -7.50
CA VAL A 454 -23.52 -4.90 -8.65
C VAL A 454 -22.91 -6.29 -8.85
N ILE A 455 -22.86 -6.74 -10.10
CA ILE A 455 -22.18 -7.97 -10.51
C ILE A 455 -20.96 -7.56 -11.34
N VAL A 456 -19.77 -7.97 -10.91
CA VAL A 456 -18.53 -7.75 -11.68
C VAL A 456 -18.04 -9.08 -12.24
N LEU A 457 -17.81 -9.09 -13.55
CA LEU A 457 -17.25 -10.22 -14.31
C LEU A 457 -15.79 -9.90 -14.64
N LYS A 458 -14.87 -10.73 -14.17
CA LYS A 458 -13.42 -10.57 -14.44
C LYS A 458 -12.77 -11.91 -14.75
N LYS A 459 -11.98 -12.00 -15.83
CA LYS A 459 -11.11 -13.16 -16.05
C LYS A 459 -9.94 -13.12 -15.05
N PRO A 460 -9.63 -14.22 -14.33
CA PRO A 460 -8.44 -14.29 -13.50
C PRO A 460 -7.18 -13.94 -14.30
N ASP A 461 -6.24 -13.22 -13.71
CA ASP A 461 -4.99 -12.85 -14.36
C ASP A 461 -3.84 -12.90 -13.36
N PRO A 462 -3.35 -14.11 -13.02
CA PRO A 462 -2.26 -14.28 -12.05
C PRO A 462 -0.94 -13.68 -12.54
N ASN A 463 -0.81 -13.37 -13.84
CA ASN A 463 0.38 -12.75 -14.40
C ASN A 463 0.22 -11.23 -14.56
N LEU A 464 -0.80 -10.62 -13.92
CA LEU A 464 -1.10 -9.19 -14.05
C LEU A 464 0.14 -8.33 -13.83
N TRP A 465 0.89 -8.67 -12.80
CA TRP A 465 2.05 -7.92 -12.33
C TRP A 465 3.33 -8.21 -13.11
N LYS A 466 3.40 -9.28 -13.92
CA LYS A 466 4.55 -9.55 -14.79
C LYS A 466 4.66 -8.58 -15.99
N ARG A 467 3.65 -7.74 -16.19
CA ARG A 467 3.59 -6.70 -17.22
C ARG A 467 3.79 -5.32 -16.59
N SER A 468 4.02 -4.31 -17.44
CA SER A 468 4.06 -2.90 -16.99
C SER A 468 2.79 -2.53 -16.20
N PRO A 469 2.91 -1.87 -15.04
CA PRO A 469 1.77 -1.49 -14.22
C PRO A 469 0.71 -0.70 -15.00
N ARG A 470 -0.51 -1.22 -15.07
CA ARG A 470 -1.65 -0.56 -15.72
C ARG A 470 -2.97 -1.07 -15.12
N ARG A 471 -3.89 -0.15 -14.80
CA ARG A 471 -5.25 -0.50 -14.38
C ARG A 471 -5.96 -1.32 -15.45
N ASN A 472 -6.80 -2.26 -15.01
CA ASN A 472 -7.75 -2.91 -15.91
C ASN A 472 -8.83 -1.91 -16.36
N CYS A 473 -9.40 -2.16 -17.53
CA CYS A 473 -10.49 -1.37 -18.08
C CYS A 473 -11.84 -1.92 -17.59
N CYS A 474 -12.75 -1.00 -17.30
CA CYS A 474 -14.10 -1.23 -16.77
C CYS A 474 -15.12 -0.95 -17.88
N ARG A 475 -16.14 -1.79 -18.00
CA ARG A 475 -17.21 -1.65 -19.00
C ARG A 475 -18.55 -1.95 -18.36
N VAL A 476 -19.48 -1.00 -18.39
CA VAL A 476 -20.86 -1.24 -17.98
C VAL A 476 -21.53 -2.10 -19.05
N MET A 477 -21.89 -3.34 -18.71
CA MET A 477 -22.52 -4.30 -19.61
C MET A 477 -24.04 -4.17 -19.60
N SER A 478 -24.60 -3.83 -18.43
CA SER A 478 -26.04 -3.60 -18.27
C SER A 478 -26.29 -2.57 -17.16
N SER A 479 -27.02 -1.52 -17.50
CA SER A 479 -27.48 -0.50 -16.56
C SER A 479 -28.72 -0.97 -15.76
N PRO A 480 -28.88 -0.53 -14.51
CA PRO A 480 -30.05 -0.88 -13.69
C PRO A 480 -31.31 -0.21 -14.23
N LYS A 481 -32.41 -0.95 -14.22
CA LYS A 481 -33.74 -0.49 -14.63
C LYS A 481 -34.67 -0.40 -13.43
N GLN A 482 -35.74 0.39 -13.56
CA GLN A 482 -36.82 0.41 -12.59
C GLN A 482 -37.55 -0.94 -12.60
N GLY A 483 -37.93 -1.45 -11.43
CA GLY A 483 -38.61 -2.75 -11.30
C GLY A 483 -37.94 -3.67 -10.28
N LYS A 484 -38.18 -4.98 -10.42
CA LYS A 484 -37.69 -6.00 -9.46
C LYS A 484 -36.19 -6.32 -9.62
N ASP A 485 -35.62 -6.13 -10.81
CA ASP A 485 -34.23 -6.49 -11.13
C ASP A 485 -33.28 -5.29 -11.01
N ARG A 486 -33.05 -4.84 -9.77
CA ARG A 486 -32.28 -3.64 -9.41
C ARG A 486 -30.77 -3.90 -9.37
N LYS A 487 -30.22 -4.35 -10.51
CA LYS A 487 -28.80 -4.74 -10.64
C LYS A 487 -28.06 -4.05 -11.77
N MET A 488 -26.75 -3.90 -11.61
CA MET A 488 -25.81 -3.46 -12.65
C MET A 488 -24.79 -4.57 -12.90
N THR A 489 -24.45 -4.82 -14.16
CA THR A 489 -23.39 -5.78 -14.54
C THR A 489 -22.23 -5.04 -15.16
N ILE A 490 -21.02 -5.31 -14.69
CA ILE A 490 -19.78 -4.67 -15.13
C ILE A 490 -18.79 -5.75 -15.56
N ASN A 491 -18.09 -5.53 -16.65
CA ASN A 491 -16.92 -6.32 -17.03
C ASN A 491 -15.64 -5.55 -16.68
N VAL A 492 -14.71 -6.21 -15.99
CA VAL A 492 -13.36 -5.72 -15.73
C VAL A 492 -12.36 -6.66 -16.37
N GLY A 493 -11.38 -6.12 -17.09
CA GLY A 493 -10.29 -6.92 -17.66
C GLY A 493 -9.23 -6.09 -18.34
N VAL A 494 -8.30 -6.75 -19.02
CA VAL A 494 -7.24 -6.09 -19.79
C VAL A 494 -7.85 -5.08 -20.79
N CYS A 495 -7.23 -3.91 -20.86
CA CYS A 495 -7.62 -2.87 -21.81
C CYS A 495 -7.33 -3.30 -23.24
N ARG A 496 -8.27 -3.05 -24.16
CA ARG A 496 -8.08 -3.22 -25.60
C ARG A 496 -7.15 -2.14 -26.15
N GLY A 497 -6.66 -2.33 -27.37
CA GLY A 497 -5.87 -1.32 -28.07
C GLY A 497 -6.62 0.02 -28.13
N GLY A 498 -5.98 1.10 -27.66
CA GLY A 498 -6.57 2.45 -27.62
C GLY A 498 -7.70 2.65 -26.59
N GLU A 499 -7.99 1.68 -25.72
CA GLU A 499 -9.07 1.83 -24.74
C GLU A 499 -8.67 2.70 -23.55
N PHE A 500 -9.54 3.64 -23.21
CA PHE A 500 -9.46 4.51 -22.04
C PHE A 500 -10.86 4.78 -21.47
N ALA A 501 -10.92 5.19 -20.20
CA ALA A 501 -12.18 5.51 -19.54
C ALA A 501 -12.81 6.76 -20.18
N ARG A 502 -13.98 6.58 -20.80
CA ARG A 502 -14.75 7.65 -21.44
C ARG A 502 -16.24 7.39 -21.30
N ILE A 503 -17.04 8.44 -21.35
CA ILE A 503 -18.49 8.31 -21.47
C ILE A 503 -18.76 7.75 -22.86
N GLN A 504 -19.44 6.60 -22.93
CA GLN A 504 -20.00 6.13 -24.19
C GLN A 504 -21.38 6.80 -24.31
N VAL A 505 -21.45 7.87 -25.09
CA VAL A 505 -22.74 8.40 -25.54
C VAL A 505 -23.19 7.47 -26.66
N ALA A 506 -24.40 6.92 -26.58
CA ALA A 506 -24.98 6.21 -27.71
C ALA A 506 -24.90 7.14 -28.92
N ARG A 507 -24.11 6.78 -29.93
CA ARG A 507 -24.23 7.43 -31.23
C ARG A 507 -25.65 7.14 -31.68
N GLU A 508 -26.48 8.16 -31.83
CA GLU A 508 -27.69 8.05 -32.64
C GLU A 508 -27.23 7.47 -33.98
N ALA A 509 -27.69 6.25 -34.27
CA ALA A 509 -27.54 5.68 -35.59
C ALA A 509 -28.25 6.65 -36.54
N SER A 510 -27.45 7.38 -37.33
CA SER A 510 -27.94 8.26 -38.39
C SER A 510 -28.30 7.43 -39.61
#